data_AF-A0A8T5M3N3-F1
#
_entry.id   AF-A0A8T5M3N3-F1
#
_cell.length_a   1.000
_cell.length_b   1.000
_cell.length_c   1.000
_cell.angle_alpha   90.00
_cell.angle_beta   90.00
_cell.angle_gamma   90.00
#
_symmetry.space_group_name_H-M   'P 1'
#
loop_
_entity.id
_entity.type
_entity.pdbx_description
1 polymer ?
#
loop_
_entity_poly.entity_id
_entity_poly.type
_entity_poly.pdbx_seq_one_letter_code
_entity_poly.pdbx_strand_id
1 'polypeptide(L)'
;MDFERLDLEEYGFKGFVTVSELNLGRLKEIPDIGGVYVVLREKSTPVKFLKESIGGYFKNENPTVSIKTLQKNWVQDAGVIYIGLASGKSKYSTLRARITTYLRFSRGKKAGHRGGKMIWQIDNSDDLLMAWKPLKNENPDYIETELISQFRSKYGERPFANLTK
;
A
#
# COMPACT_ATOMS: atom_id res chain seq x y z
N MET A 1 11.44 14.78 0.84
CA MET A 1 11.49 13.49 0.13
C MET A 1 10.65 13.61 -1.13
N ASP A 2 11.18 13.18 -2.27
CA ASP A 2 10.45 13.24 -3.53
C ASP A 2 9.53 12.04 -3.81
N PHE A 3 9.55 11.02 -2.94
CA PHE A 3 8.77 9.79 -3.05
C PHE A 3 9.07 9.01 -4.34
N GLU A 4 10.26 9.23 -4.91
CA GLU A 4 10.82 8.33 -5.90
C GLU A 4 11.50 7.15 -5.22
N ARG A 5 11.81 6.12 -6.00
CA ARG A 5 12.48 4.92 -5.51
C ARG A 5 13.78 5.27 -4.77
N LEU A 6 14.61 6.14 -5.34
CA LEU A 6 15.90 6.51 -4.73
C LEU A 6 15.71 7.17 -3.36
N ASP A 7 14.78 8.13 -3.23
CA ASP A 7 14.52 8.76 -1.92
C ASP A 7 14.05 7.74 -0.88
N LEU A 8 13.20 6.79 -1.29
CA LEU A 8 12.67 5.77 -0.41
C LEU A 8 13.78 4.80 0.02
N GLU A 9 14.66 4.40 -0.91
CA GLU A 9 15.86 3.60 -0.61
C GLU A 9 16.78 4.32 0.39
N GLU A 10 17.07 5.60 0.16
CA GLU A 10 17.87 6.44 1.08
C GLU A 10 17.22 6.57 2.46
N TYR A 11 15.88 6.63 2.51
CA TYR A 11 15.12 6.64 3.76
C TYR A 11 15.02 5.27 4.44
N GLY A 12 15.53 4.20 3.81
CA GLY A 12 15.61 2.85 4.37
C GLY A 12 14.45 1.92 4.01
N PHE A 13 13.65 2.24 3.01
CA PHE A 13 12.75 1.27 2.39
C PHE A 13 13.54 0.24 1.58
N LYS A 14 13.01 -0.98 1.53
CA LYS A 14 13.55 -2.09 0.76
C LYS A 14 12.44 -2.98 0.23
N GLY A 15 12.79 -4.01 -0.54
CA GLY A 15 11.83 -4.89 -1.20
C GLY A 15 11.71 -4.49 -2.65
N PHE A 16 10.93 -3.44 -2.96
CA PHE A 16 10.62 -3.00 -4.33
C PHE A 16 10.35 -4.18 -5.25
N VAL A 17 9.45 -5.05 -4.78
CA VAL A 17 9.03 -6.29 -5.45
C VAL A 17 7.59 -6.15 -5.89
N THR A 18 7.25 -6.74 -7.03
CA THR A 18 5.87 -6.69 -7.52
C THR A 18 4.92 -7.49 -6.62
N VAL A 19 3.64 -7.13 -6.65
CA VAL A 19 2.56 -7.90 -6.01
C VAL A 19 2.55 -9.35 -6.52
N SER A 20 2.76 -9.55 -7.83
CA SER A 20 2.88 -10.87 -8.44
C SER A 20 4.02 -11.71 -7.83
N GLU A 21 5.22 -11.15 -7.73
CA GLU A 21 6.37 -11.85 -7.14
C GLU A 21 6.18 -12.20 -5.66
N LEU A 22 5.54 -11.30 -4.89
CA LEU A 22 5.20 -11.60 -3.50
C LEU A 22 4.20 -12.77 -3.40
N ASN A 23 3.20 -12.80 -4.29
CA ASN A 23 2.24 -13.89 -4.38
C ASN A 23 2.89 -15.23 -4.77
N LEU A 24 3.98 -15.21 -5.54
CA LEU A 24 4.74 -16.39 -5.97
C LEU A 24 5.71 -16.94 -4.91
N GLY A 25 5.83 -16.30 -3.75
CA GLY A 25 6.54 -16.89 -2.60
C GLY A 25 7.55 -15.99 -1.89
N ARG A 26 7.73 -14.73 -2.34
CA ARG A 26 8.73 -13.80 -1.75
C ARG A 26 8.31 -13.18 -0.40
N LEU A 27 7.15 -13.54 0.15
CA LEU A 27 6.67 -13.08 1.47
C LEU A 27 7.66 -13.30 2.62
N LYS A 28 8.56 -14.30 2.52
CA LYS A 28 9.57 -14.60 3.54
C LYS A 28 10.64 -13.51 3.68
N GLU A 29 10.86 -12.71 2.63
CA GLU A 29 11.82 -11.60 2.61
C GLU A 29 11.37 -10.42 3.49
N ILE A 30 10.06 -10.32 3.74
CA ILE A 30 9.48 -9.28 4.57
C ILE A 30 9.79 -9.60 6.04
N PRO A 31 10.42 -8.69 6.80
CA PRO A 31 10.69 -8.90 8.21
C PRO A 31 9.42 -9.06 9.05
N ASP A 32 9.48 -9.90 10.07
CA ASP A 32 8.37 -10.13 11.01
C ASP A 32 8.43 -9.15 12.19
N ILE A 33 8.57 -7.86 11.89
CA ILE A 33 8.61 -6.78 12.89
C ILE A 33 7.69 -5.64 12.46
N GLY A 34 7.49 -4.66 13.35
CA GLY A 34 6.75 -3.44 13.02
C GLY A 34 7.46 -2.58 11.97
N GLY A 35 6.71 -1.68 11.35
CA GLY A 35 7.26 -0.79 10.34
C GLY A 35 6.20 -0.08 9.51
N VAL A 36 6.65 0.53 8.43
CA VAL A 36 5.78 1.14 7.40
C VAL A 36 6.04 0.46 6.05
N TYR A 37 5.04 0.45 5.20
CA TYR A 37 5.15 -0.07 3.84
C TYR A 37 4.46 0.87 2.86
N VAL A 38 4.90 0.81 1.61
CA VAL A 38 4.37 1.62 0.51
C VAL A 38 3.99 0.73 -0.66
N VAL A 39 2.99 1.18 -1.42
CA VAL A 39 2.66 0.63 -2.75
C VAL A 39 3.04 1.70 -3.77
N LEU A 40 3.78 1.30 -4.78
CA LEU A 40 4.24 2.18 -5.86
C LEU A 40 3.76 1.66 -7.21
N ARG A 41 3.60 2.59 -8.15
CA ARG A 41 3.44 2.31 -9.57
C ARG A 41 4.64 2.84 -10.35
N GLU A 42 4.86 2.30 -11.54
CA GLU A 42 5.69 2.97 -12.53
C GLU A 42 4.95 4.18 -13.11
N LYS A 43 5.61 5.35 -13.13
CA LYS A 43 4.96 6.62 -13.52
C LYS A 43 4.50 6.66 -14.97
N SER A 44 5.25 6.00 -15.86
CA SER A 44 4.97 5.87 -17.30
C SER A 44 3.73 5.05 -17.61
N THR A 45 3.24 4.24 -16.67
CA THR A 45 2.10 3.34 -16.91
C THR A 45 0.79 4.07 -16.66
N PRO A 46 -0.09 4.21 -17.68
CA PRO A 46 -1.41 4.79 -17.49
C PRO A 46 -2.23 3.95 -16.52
N VAL A 47 -2.99 4.61 -15.63
CA VAL A 47 -3.86 3.91 -14.70
C VAL A 47 -5.25 3.75 -15.27
N LYS A 48 -5.69 2.49 -15.31
CA LYS A 48 -7.05 2.10 -15.66
C LYS A 48 -7.73 1.52 -14.43
N PHE A 49 -8.96 1.98 -14.19
CA PHE A 49 -9.77 1.50 -13.08
C PHE A 49 -10.77 0.43 -13.54
N LEU A 50 -10.82 -0.67 -12.80
CA LEU A 50 -11.81 -1.72 -12.93
C LEU A 50 -13.17 -1.25 -12.37
N LYS A 51 -14.25 -1.68 -13.03
CA LYS A 51 -15.63 -1.42 -12.56
C LYS A 51 -15.91 -2.08 -11.21
N GLU A 52 -15.29 -3.23 -10.97
CA GLU A 52 -15.42 -4.02 -9.75
C GLU A 52 -14.04 -4.30 -9.16
N SER A 53 -13.96 -4.38 -7.84
CA SER A 53 -12.71 -4.72 -7.17
C SER A 53 -12.42 -6.22 -7.23
N ILE A 54 -11.15 -6.58 -7.45
CA ILE A 54 -10.67 -7.96 -7.28
C ILE A 54 -10.51 -8.34 -5.78
N GLY A 55 -10.71 -7.37 -4.89
CA GLY A 55 -10.64 -7.53 -3.46
C GLY A 55 -11.67 -8.52 -2.91
N GLY A 56 -11.32 -9.21 -1.83
CA GLY A 56 -12.22 -10.13 -1.16
C GLY A 56 -13.29 -9.44 -0.32
N TYR A 57 -14.49 -10.04 -0.30
CA TYR A 57 -15.55 -9.62 0.61
C TYR A 57 -15.15 -9.96 2.06
N PHE A 58 -15.15 -8.96 2.93
CA PHE A 58 -14.88 -9.16 4.35
C PHE A 58 -16.06 -8.66 5.17
N LYS A 59 -16.59 -9.51 6.06
CA LYS A 59 -17.82 -9.22 6.81
C LYS A 59 -19.00 -8.79 5.91
N ASN A 60 -19.13 -9.42 4.74
CA ASN A 60 -20.13 -9.13 3.71
C ASN A 60 -20.08 -7.69 3.14
N GLU A 61 -18.98 -6.96 3.33
CA GLU A 61 -18.76 -5.66 2.71
C GLU A 61 -18.20 -5.82 1.30
N ASN A 62 -18.84 -5.20 0.31
CA ASN A 62 -18.31 -5.12 -1.06
C ASN A 62 -17.14 -4.12 -1.08
N PRO A 63 -15.94 -4.53 -1.51
CA PRO A 63 -14.78 -3.64 -1.52
C PRO A 63 -14.79 -2.64 -2.68
N THR A 64 -15.68 -2.81 -3.66
CA THR A 64 -15.82 -1.94 -4.83
C THR A 64 -16.19 -0.52 -4.43
N VAL A 65 -15.48 0.42 -5.04
CA VAL A 65 -15.64 1.86 -4.93
C VAL A 65 -16.01 2.42 -6.31
N SER A 66 -16.82 3.48 -6.34
CA SER A 66 -17.23 4.09 -7.62
C SER A 66 -16.03 4.65 -8.39
N ILE A 67 -16.06 4.56 -9.72
CA ILE A 67 -15.03 5.13 -10.60
C ILE A 67 -14.82 6.63 -10.32
N LYS A 68 -15.90 7.38 -10.07
CA LYS A 68 -15.84 8.80 -9.72
C LYS A 68 -15.00 9.05 -8.46
N THR A 69 -15.13 8.20 -7.44
CA THR A 69 -14.33 8.30 -6.23
C THR A 69 -12.86 7.95 -6.48
N LEU A 70 -12.59 6.91 -7.29
CA LEU A 70 -11.21 6.56 -7.68
C LEU A 70 -10.54 7.71 -8.42
N GLN A 71 -11.21 8.29 -9.41
CA GLN A 71 -10.72 9.44 -10.17
C GLN A 71 -10.49 10.67 -9.27
N LYS A 72 -11.40 10.95 -8.33
CA LYS A 72 -11.26 12.06 -7.38
C LYS A 72 -10.02 11.90 -6.49
N ASN A 73 -9.73 10.68 -6.05
CA ASN A 73 -8.60 10.40 -5.17
C ASN A 73 -7.28 10.25 -5.92
N TRP A 74 -7.31 10.13 -7.25
CA TRP A 74 -6.11 9.91 -8.04
C TRP A 74 -5.19 11.13 -8.00
N VAL A 75 -3.94 10.93 -7.59
CA VAL A 75 -2.92 11.97 -7.53
C VAL A 75 -2.04 11.83 -8.76
N GLN A 76 -2.15 12.80 -9.67
CA GLN A 76 -1.34 12.85 -10.87
C GLN A 76 0.16 12.94 -10.52
N ASP A 77 1.00 12.27 -11.30
CA ASP A 77 2.47 12.26 -11.19
C ASP A 77 3.09 11.68 -9.90
N ALA A 78 2.26 11.20 -8.95
CA ALA A 78 2.72 10.44 -7.80
C ALA A 78 3.09 9.00 -8.18
N GLY A 79 4.28 8.56 -7.74
CA GLY A 79 4.72 7.16 -7.84
C GLY A 79 4.21 6.30 -6.69
N VAL A 80 4.25 6.83 -5.46
CA VAL A 80 3.65 6.22 -4.27
C VAL A 80 2.14 6.48 -4.27
N ILE A 81 1.36 5.40 -4.17
CA ILE A 81 -0.12 5.45 -4.24
C ILE A 81 -0.80 4.96 -2.95
N TYR A 82 -0.03 4.35 -2.04
CA TYR A 82 -0.49 3.99 -0.71
C TYR A 82 0.67 3.94 0.27
N ILE A 83 0.45 4.42 1.49
CA ILE A 83 1.34 4.28 2.64
C ILE A 83 0.56 3.53 3.72
N GLY A 84 1.14 2.47 4.26
CA GLY A 84 0.48 1.62 5.24
C GLY A 84 1.33 1.36 6.48
N LEU A 85 0.63 1.24 7.60
CA LEU A 85 1.19 0.95 8.91
C LEU A 85 1.18 -0.54 9.27
N ALA A 86 2.29 -0.99 9.83
CA ALA A 86 2.40 -2.24 10.56
C ALA A 86 2.81 -1.94 12.01
N SER A 87 1.81 -1.64 12.85
CA SER A 87 1.96 -1.40 14.28
C SER A 87 1.03 -2.30 15.08
N GLY A 88 1.51 -2.74 16.25
CA GLY A 88 0.75 -3.52 17.22
C GLY A 88 1.59 -4.62 17.87
N LYS A 89 1.14 -5.05 19.05
CA LYS A 89 1.84 -6.06 19.89
C LYS A 89 1.56 -7.50 19.47
N SER A 90 0.66 -7.70 18.51
CA SER A 90 0.27 -9.03 18.03
C SER A 90 1.19 -9.51 16.91
N LYS A 91 1.42 -10.82 16.82
CA LYS A 91 2.08 -11.43 15.64
C LYS A 91 1.35 -11.15 14.31
N TYR A 92 0.10 -10.70 14.36
CA TYR A 92 -0.68 -10.31 13.18
C TYR A 92 -0.50 -8.83 12.79
N SER A 93 0.33 -8.09 13.51
CA SER A 93 0.56 -6.65 13.32
C SER A 93 1.92 -6.32 12.68
N THR A 94 2.73 -7.33 12.37
CA THR A 94 4.04 -7.15 11.72
C THR A 94 3.90 -6.79 10.25
N LEU A 95 4.98 -6.28 9.64
CA LEU A 95 5.05 -6.00 8.21
C LEU A 95 4.64 -7.23 7.39
N ARG A 96 5.24 -8.39 7.69
CA ARG A 96 4.91 -9.65 6.99
C ARG A 96 3.43 -9.99 7.13
N ALA A 97 2.86 -9.93 8.34
CA ALA A 97 1.47 -10.28 8.56
C ALA A 97 0.49 -9.31 7.87
N ARG A 98 0.75 -8.01 7.94
CA ARG A 98 -0.08 -6.97 7.32
C ARG A 98 -0.04 -7.06 5.80
N ILE A 99 1.14 -7.15 5.20
CA ILE A 99 1.30 -7.30 3.75
C ILE A 99 0.69 -8.64 3.28
N THR A 100 0.90 -9.74 4.01
CA THR A 100 0.25 -11.02 3.69
C THR A 100 -1.28 -10.91 3.70
N THR A 101 -1.85 -10.20 4.68
CA THR A 101 -3.29 -9.97 4.76
C THR A 101 -3.78 -9.13 3.57
N TYR A 102 -3.01 -8.11 3.19
CA TYR A 102 -3.29 -7.25 2.05
C TYR A 102 -3.28 -8.02 0.71
N LEU A 103 -2.29 -8.91 0.50
CA LEU A 103 -2.21 -9.77 -0.69
C LEU A 103 -3.20 -10.94 -0.70
N ARG A 104 -3.69 -11.37 0.47
CA ARG A 104 -4.83 -12.30 0.52
C ARG A 104 -6.10 -11.59 0.07
N PHE A 105 -6.29 -10.33 0.49
CA PHE A 105 -7.42 -9.53 0.08
C PHE A 105 -7.45 -9.33 -1.44
N SER A 106 -6.33 -9.04 -2.08
CA SER A 106 -6.25 -8.85 -3.55
C SER A 106 -6.66 -10.08 -4.38
N ARG A 107 -6.70 -11.27 -3.77
CA ARG A 107 -7.06 -12.54 -4.40
C ARG A 107 -8.45 -13.03 -3.99
N GLY A 108 -9.36 -12.10 -3.71
CA GLY A 108 -10.74 -12.40 -3.34
C GLY A 108 -10.91 -13.09 -1.98
N LYS A 109 -9.87 -13.22 -1.14
CA LYS A 109 -9.99 -13.94 0.15
C LYS A 109 -10.63 -13.05 1.21
N LYS A 110 -11.39 -13.67 2.12
CA LYS A 110 -12.01 -13.03 3.29
C LYS A 110 -10.93 -12.55 4.29
N ALA A 111 -10.33 -11.39 4.01
CA ALA A 111 -9.26 -10.79 4.79
C ALA A 111 -9.65 -9.39 5.24
N GLY A 112 -9.43 -9.04 6.51
CA GLY A 112 -9.82 -7.74 7.04
C GLY A 112 -8.81 -6.67 6.66
N HIS A 113 -9.00 -6.03 5.51
CA HIS A 113 -8.20 -4.88 5.09
C HIS A 113 -9.09 -3.83 4.41
N ARG A 114 -9.32 -2.70 5.11
CA ARG A 114 -10.12 -1.58 4.59
C ARG A 114 -9.26 -0.46 4.00
N GLY A 115 -8.07 -0.24 4.56
CA GLY A 115 -7.10 0.71 4.03
C GLY A 115 -6.59 0.24 2.67
N GLY A 116 -6.27 1.14 1.74
CA GLY A 116 -5.69 0.68 0.48
C GLY A 116 -6.66 -0.11 -0.43
N LYS A 117 -7.95 -0.24 -0.12
CA LYS A 117 -8.89 -1.07 -0.92
C LYS A 117 -9.01 -0.62 -2.37
N MET A 118 -8.84 0.68 -2.63
CA MET A 118 -8.87 1.28 -3.96
C MET A 118 -7.75 0.77 -4.88
N ILE A 119 -6.64 0.27 -4.33
CA ILE A 119 -5.55 -0.36 -5.11
C ILE A 119 -6.07 -1.55 -5.90
N TRP A 120 -7.01 -2.31 -5.34
CA TRP A 120 -7.56 -3.52 -5.94
C TRP A 120 -8.67 -3.23 -6.96
N GLN A 121 -8.75 -2.00 -7.45
CA GLN A 121 -9.47 -1.62 -8.67
C GLN A 121 -8.53 -1.04 -9.72
N ILE A 122 -7.21 -1.16 -9.55
CA ILE A 122 -6.25 -0.89 -10.62
C ILE A 122 -6.12 -2.16 -11.45
N ASP A 123 -6.31 -2.04 -12.77
CA ASP A 123 -6.33 -3.16 -13.72
C ASP A 123 -5.06 -4.03 -13.64
N ASN A 124 -3.90 -3.39 -13.62
CA ASN A 124 -2.59 -4.03 -13.52
C ASN A 124 -2.02 -3.99 -12.09
N SER A 125 -2.87 -4.23 -11.08
CA SER A 125 -2.45 -4.17 -9.67
C SER A 125 -1.37 -5.20 -9.29
N ASP A 126 -1.19 -6.27 -10.07
CA ASP A 126 -0.12 -7.26 -9.89
C ASP A 126 1.28 -6.73 -10.20
N ASP A 127 1.39 -5.69 -11.04
CA ASP A 127 2.66 -5.03 -11.41
C ASP A 127 3.09 -3.97 -10.39
N LEU A 128 2.21 -3.62 -9.45
CA LEU A 128 2.52 -2.63 -8.43
C LEU A 128 3.64 -3.13 -7.53
N LEU A 129 4.58 -2.24 -7.23
CA LEU A 129 5.69 -2.54 -6.35
C LEU A 129 5.28 -2.34 -4.89
N MET A 130 5.73 -3.23 -4.02
CA MET A 130 5.67 -3.06 -2.59
C MET A 130 7.07 -2.89 -2.03
N ALA A 131 7.23 -1.89 -1.17
CA ALA A 131 8.45 -1.68 -0.39
C ALA A 131 8.12 -1.47 1.09
N TRP A 132 9.06 -1.77 1.98
CA TRP A 132 8.87 -1.71 3.42
C TRP A 132 10.10 -1.17 4.14
N LYS A 133 9.88 -0.37 5.18
CA LYS A 133 10.89 0.09 6.15
C LYS A 133 10.61 -0.57 7.50
N PRO A 134 11.41 -1.57 7.91
CA PRO A 134 11.29 -2.18 9.23
C PRO A 134 11.76 -1.20 10.32
N LEU A 135 10.99 -1.09 11.40
CA LEU A 135 11.25 -0.18 12.50
C LEU A 135 11.41 -0.98 13.80
N LYS A 136 12.58 -0.88 14.42
CA LYS A 136 12.87 -1.57 15.69
C LYS A 136 12.65 -0.68 16.91
N ASN A 137 13.11 0.58 16.82
CA ASN A 137 13.18 1.51 17.95
C ASN A 137 12.41 2.82 17.69
N GLU A 138 11.74 2.93 16.56
CA GLU A 138 10.94 4.09 16.16
C GLU A 138 9.46 3.73 16.24
N ASN A 139 8.60 4.71 16.55
CA ASN A 139 7.15 4.50 16.53
C ASN A 139 6.64 4.47 15.08
N PRO A 140 6.13 3.35 14.56
CA PRO A 140 5.67 3.27 13.18
C PRO A 140 4.52 4.23 12.85
N ASP A 141 3.66 4.54 13.81
CA ASP A 141 2.53 5.46 13.64
C ASP A 141 3.00 6.91 13.39
N TYR A 142 4.05 7.32 14.11
CA TYR A 142 4.70 8.62 13.90
C TYR A 142 5.32 8.69 12.49
N ILE A 143 6.05 7.65 12.08
CA ILE A 143 6.69 7.60 10.76
C ILE A 143 5.65 7.58 9.62
N GLU A 144 4.55 6.83 9.75
CA GLU A 144 3.45 6.86 8.77
C GLU A 144 2.85 8.27 8.66
N THR A 145 2.53 8.87 9.81
CA THR A 145 1.96 10.22 9.88
C THR A 145 2.89 11.25 9.23
N GLU A 146 4.18 11.16 9.49
CA GLU A 146 5.19 12.04 8.90
C GLU A 146 5.26 11.86 7.38
N LEU A 147 5.31 10.62 6.89
CA LEU A 147 5.35 10.34 5.45
C LEU A 147 4.09 10.83 4.74
N ILE A 148 2.90 10.63 5.30
CA ILE A 148 1.66 11.14 4.71
C ILE A 148 1.61 12.68 4.77
N SER A 149 2.14 13.29 5.82
CA SER A 149 2.28 14.75 5.91
C SER A 149 3.21 15.31 4.84
N GLN A 150 4.39 14.71 4.65
CA GLN A 150 5.35 15.09 3.61
C GLN A 150 4.75 14.89 2.21
N PHE A 151 4.03 13.79 1.98
CA PHE A 151 3.34 13.54 0.72
C PHE A 151 2.31 14.64 0.41
N ARG A 152 1.49 15.02 1.41
CA ARG A 152 0.53 16.12 1.27
C ARG A 152 1.20 17.45 1.00
N SER A 153 2.33 17.73 1.64
CA SER A 153 3.10 18.97 1.38
C SER A 153 3.59 19.03 -0.06
N LYS A 154 3.91 17.89 -0.67
CA LYS A 154 4.39 17.79 -2.05
C LYS A 154 3.27 17.82 -3.09
N TYR A 155 2.21 17.04 -2.86
CA TYR A 155 1.17 16.76 -3.86
C TYR A 155 -0.19 17.44 -3.56
N GLY A 156 -0.33 18.13 -2.43
CA GLY A 156 -1.57 18.77 -1.97
C GLY A 156 -2.60 17.81 -1.34
N GLU A 157 -2.58 16.53 -1.74
CA GLU A 157 -3.52 15.49 -1.31
C GLU A 157 -2.81 14.31 -0.63
N ARG A 158 -3.56 13.38 -0.05
CA ARG A 158 -3.02 12.11 0.49
C ARG A 158 -2.70 11.14 -0.66
N PRO A 159 -1.88 10.09 -0.45
CA PRO A 159 -1.74 9.05 -1.45
C PRO A 159 -3.10 8.44 -1.81
N PHE A 160 -3.25 8.06 -3.07
CA PHE A 160 -4.51 7.64 -3.69
C PHE A 160 -5.42 6.76 -2.81
N ALA A 161 -4.86 5.73 -2.18
CA ALA A 161 -5.62 4.75 -1.42
C ALA A 161 -5.61 4.96 0.11
N ASN A 162 -5.04 6.07 0.60
CA ASN A 162 -5.12 6.50 1.99
C ASN A 162 -6.41 7.30 2.25
N LEU A 163 -7.39 6.65 2.88
CA LEU A 163 -8.67 7.28 3.25
C LEU A 163 -8.56 8.19 4.47
N THR A 164 -7.64 7.83 5.37
CA THR A 164 -7.29 8.55 6.60
C THR A 164 -5.82 8.93 6.58
N LYS A 165 -5.37 9.60 7.64
CA LYS A 165 -4.04 10.19 7.75
C LYS A 165 -2.93 9.16 7.82
#